data_AF-A0A0G3Z855-F1
#
_entry.id   AF-A0A0G3Z855-F1
#
_cell.length_a   1.000
_cell.length_b   1.000
_cell.length_c   1.000
_cell.angle_alpha   90.00
_cell.angle_beta   90.00
_cell.angle_gamma   90.00
#
_symmetry.space_group_name_H-M   'P 1'
#
loop_
_entity.id
_entity.type
_entity.pdbx_description
1 polymer ?
#
loop_
_entity_poly.entity_id
_entity_poly.type
_entity_poly.pdbx_seq_one_letter_code
_entity_poly.pdbx_strand_id
1 'polypeptide(L)'
;LTPETKRPVLVYIHGGGFVIGENHREYYGPDYFIKKDVVLITIQYRLGVLGFLSLNSEELNVPGNAGLKDQVMALRWIKNNCANFGGNPDNITVFGESAGGASAHYMMLTEQTRGLFHRGILMSGNAVCPWAISQNQHRAYAIA
;
A
#
# COMPACT_ATOMS: atom_id res chain seq x y z
N LEU A 1 -24.41 7.39 -6.64
CA LEU A 1 -23.37 6.46 -6.11
C LEU A 1 -23.84 5.70 -4.86
N THR A 2 -25.13 5.62 -4.59
CA THR A 2 -25.70 4.87 -3.45
C THR A 2 -26.36 3.60 -3.99
N PRO A 3 -25.58 2.54 -4.29
CA PRO A 3 -26.16 1.28 -4.71
C PRO A 3 -27.03 0.70 -3.58
N GLU A 4 -28.04 -0.10 -3.93
CA GLU A 4 -28.87 -0.82 -2.95
C GLU A 4 -28.00 -1.69 -2.02
N THR A 5 -26.92 -2.26 -2.56
CA THR A 5 -25.94 -3.06 -1.83
C THR A 5 -24.54 -2.47 -1.98
N LYS A 6 -23.86 -2.19 -0.85
CA LYS A 6 -22.47 -1.74 -0.85
C LYS A 6 -21.56 -2.85 -1.39
N ARG A 7 -20.61 -2.48 -2.26
CA ARG A 7 -19.76 -3.42 -3.02
C ARG A 7 -18.46 -3.77 -2.28
N PRO A 8 -17.86 -4.95 -2.52
CA PRO A 8 -16.49 -5.23 -2.09
C PRO A 8 -15.52 -4.16 -2.61
N VAL A 9 -14.56 -3.77 -1.77
CA VAL A 9 -13.53 -2.78 -2.12
C VAL A 9 -12.21 -3.51 -2.35
N LEU A 10 -11.62 -3.35 -3.53
CA LEU A 10 -10.31 -3.86 -3.89
C LEU A 10 -9.31 -2.69 -3.83
N VAL A 11 -8.27 -2.82 -3.02
CA VAL A 11 -7.21 -1.81 -2.88
C VAL A 11 -5.92 -2.38 -3.41
N TYR A 12 -5.47 -1.86 -4.55
CA TYR A 12 -4.23 -2.27 -5.19
C TYR A 12 -3.06 -1.38 -4.74
N ILE A 13 -1.97 -2.03 -4.31
CA ILE A 13 -0.68 -1.40 -4.03
C ILE A 13 0.30 -1.87 -5.11
N HIS A 14 0.83 -0.93 -5.89
CA HIS A 14 1.72 -1.26 -7.00
C HIS A 14 3.08 -1.77 -6.53
N GLY A 15 3.70 -2.61 -7.36
CA GLY A 15 5.07 -3.11 -7.22
C GLY A 15 6.13 -2.08 -7.63
N GLY A 16 7.30 -2.55 -8.05
CA GLY A 16 8.40 -1.66 -8.49
C GLY A 16 9.54 -1.50 -7.48
N GLY A 17 9.79 -2.52 -6.65
CA GLY A 17 10.97 -2.58 -5.78
C GLY A 17 11.07 -1.44 -4.77
N PHE A 18 9.96 -0.78 -4.44
CA PHE A 18 9.90 0.44 -3.62
C PHE A 18 10.63 1.66 -4.21
N VAL A 19 11.01 1.62 -5.50
CA VAL A 19 11.78 2.69 -6.17
C VAL A 19 11.09 3.25 -7.42
N ILE A 20 10.20 2.49 -8.04
CA ILE A 20 9.39 2.91 -9.20
C ILE A 20 7.92 2.50 -9.02
N GLY A 21 7.07 2.99 -9.92
CA GLY A 21 5.68 2.59 -10.06
C GLY A 21 4.70 3.74 -9.87
N GLU A 22 3.51 3.54 -10.42
CA GLU A 22 2.45 4.53 -10.47
C GLU A 22 1.06 3.91 -10.32
N ASN A 23 0.02 4.76 -10.30
CA ASN A 23 -1.37 4.36 -10.39
C ASN A 23 -2.03 4.89 -11.68
N HIS A 24 -1.20 5.29 -12.67
CA HIS A 24 -1.69 5.73 -13.96
C HIS A 24 -2.34 4.57 -14.71
N ARG A 25 -3.46 4.88 -15.38
CA ARG A 25 -4.26 3.88 -16.13
C ARG A 25 -3.51 3.25 -17.31
N GLU A 26 -2.43 3.86 -17.78
CA GLU A 26 -1.57 3.28 -18.82
C GLU A 26 -0.93 1.96 -18.36
N TYR A 27 -0.54 1.88 -17.08
CA TYR A 27 0.02 0.68 -16.47
C TYR A 27 -1.03 -0.14 -15.71
N TYR A 28 -1.91 0.53 -14.95
CA TYR A 28 -2.87 -0.11 -14.05
C TYR A 28 -4.31 0.31 -14.38
N GLY A 29 -4.68 0.18 -15.65
CA GLY A 29 -6.03 0.45 -16.15
C GLY A 29 -7.09 -0.43 -15.45
N PRO A 30 -8.22 0.15 -15.00
CA PRO A 30 -9.23 -0.59 -14.25
C PRO A 30 -10.20 -1.38 -15.15
N ASP A 31 -10.03 -1.31 -16.48
CA ASP A 31 -10.96 -1.73 -17.54
C ASP A 31 -11.47 -3.18 -17.42
N TYR A 32 -10.66 -4.06 -16.84
CA TYR A 32 -11.04 -5.46 -16.58
C TYR A 32 -11.83 -5.62 -15.27
N PHE A 33 -11.45 -4.89 -14.22
CA PHE A 33 -12.11 -4.98 -12.92
C PHE A 33 -13.46 -4.27 -12.89
N ILE A 34 -13.62 -3.15 -13.61
CA ILE A 34 -14.91 -2.42 -13.66
C ILE A 34 -16.03 -3.21 -14.34
N LYS A 35 -15.71 -4.33 -15.01
CA LYS A 35 -16.70 -5.30 -15.51
C LYS A 35 -17.36 -6.11 -14.39
N LYS A 36 -16.89 -5.98 -13.14
CA LYS A 36 -17.43 -6.61 -11.94
C LYS A 36 -18.02 -5.55 -11.01
N ASP A 37 -18.97 -5.95 -10.17
CA ASP A 37 -19.58 -5.09 -9.15
C ASP A 37 -18.66 -4.88 -7.94
N VAL A 38 -17.55 -4.18 -8.16
CA VAL A 38 -16.54 -3.85 -7.15
C VAL A 38 -16.23 -2.36 -7.18
N VAL A 39 -15.65 -1.84 -6.10
CA VAL A 39 -14.94 -0.56 -6.10
C VAL A 39 -13.45 -0.87 -6.11
N LEU A 40 -12.75 -0.49 -7.19
CA LEU A 40 -11.29 -0.61 -7.28
C LEU A 40 -10.64 0.73 -6.91
N ILE A 41 -9.65 0.69 -6.04
CA ILE A 41 -8.84 1.84 -5.62
C ILE A 41 -7.37 1.48 -5.80
N THR A 42 -6.62 2.30 -6.52
CA THR A 42 -5.19 2.14 -6.77
C THR A 42 -4.43 3.30 -6.12
N ILE A 43 -3.56 3.02 -5.15
CA ILE A 43 -2.89 4.07 -4.36
C ILE A 43 -1.46 4.33 -4.85
N GLN A 44 -0.98 5.56 -4.64
CA GLN A 44 0.44 5.91 -4.69
C GLN A 44 1.02 5.97 -3.28
N TYR A 45 2.33 5.79 -3.19
CA TYR A 45 3.12 6.03 -1.97
C TYR A 45 4.51 6.57 -2.35
N ARG A 46 5.21 7.21 -1.40
CA ARG A 46 6.57 7.70 -1.68
C ARG A 46 7.53 6.54 -1.96
N LEU A 47 8.42 6.76 -2.92
CA LEU A 47 9.39 5.78 -3.43
C LEU A 47 10.84 6.22 -3.16
N GLY A 48 11.76 5.28 -3.28
CA GLY A 48 13.19 5.49 -3.15
C GLY A 48 13.58 6.13 -1.82
N VAL A 49 14.61 6.97 -1.86
CA VAL A 49 15.10 7.68 -0.66
C VAL A 49 14.02 8.56 -0.02
N LEU A 50 13.12 9.15 -0.82
CA LEU A 50 12.03 9.99 -0.31
C LEU A 50 10.99 9.21 0.50
N GLY A 51 10.83 7.92 0.21
CA GLY A 51 9.93 7.03 0.94
C GLY A 51 10.61 6.26 2.08
N PHE A 52 11.90 5.98 1.98
CA PHE A 52 12.54 4.94 2.80
C PHE A 52 13.88 5.33 3.44
N LEU A 53 14.29 6.60 3.37
CA LEU A 53 15.42 7.09 4.18
C LEU A 53 15.14 6.86 5.67
N SER A 54 16.12 6.33 6.39
CA SER A 54 16.06 6.09 7.84
C SER A 54 17.35 6.61 8.47
N LEU A 55 17.22 7.39 9.55
CA LEU A 55 18.32 7.98 10.32
C LEU A 55 18.18 7.53 11.78
N ASN A 56 19.31 7.21 12.42
CA ASN A 56 19.34 6.74 13.81
C ASN A 56 19.05 7.85 14.84
N SER A 57 19.28 9.12 14.49
CA SER A 57 18.99 10.23 15.39
C SER A 57 17.47 10.43 15.50
N GLU A 58 16.92 10.14 16.68
CA GLU A 58 15.49 10.34 16.98
C GLU A 58 15.08 11.82 16.85
N GLU A 59 15.98 12.75 17.14
CA GLU A 59 15.74 14.20 17.05
C GLU A 59 15.34 14.64 15.63
N LEU A 60 15.83 13.93 14.60
CA LEU A 60 15.53 14.25 13.20
C LEU A 60 14.15 13.75 12.77
N ASN A 61 13.51 12.86 13.55
CA ASN A 61 12.22 12.25 13.23
C ASN A 61 12.15 11.64 11.82
N VAL A 62 13.25 11.00 11.38
CA VAL A 62 13.34 10.23 10.13
C VAL A 62 13.57 8.74 10.44
N PRO A 63 12.64 8.05 11.12
CA PRO A 63 12.85 6.65 11.52
C PRO A 63 12.79 5.66 10.35
N GLY A 64 12.42 6.10 9.14
CA GLY A 64 12.19 5.25 7.98
C GLY A 64 10.72 4.92 7.71
N ASN A 65 10.53 4.14 6.65
CA ASN A 65 9.24 3.59 6.23
C ASN A 65 8.15 4.64 5.98
N ALA A 66 8.53 5.81 5.51
CA ALA A 66 7.60 6.89 5.19
C ALA A 66 6.61 6.46 4.08
N GLY A 67 7.09 5.74 3.05
CA GLY A 67 6.25 5.14 2.01
C GLY A 67 5.24 4.13 2.56
N LEU A 68 5.62 3.27 3.51
CA LEU A 68 4.65 2.37 4.18
C LEU A 68 3.64 3.14 5.03
N LYS A 69 4.06 4.22 5.71
CA LYS A 69 3.15 5.10 6.46
C LYS A 69 2.15 5.81 5.54
N ASP A 70 2.55 6.16 4.32
CA ASP A 70 1.62 6.67 3.30
C ASP A 70 0.55 5.63 2.96
N GLN A 71 0.94 4.35 2.80
CA GLN A 71 0.00 3.26 2.56
C GLN A 71 -0.96 3.07 3.75
N VAL A 72 -0.48 3.14 5.00
CA VAL A 72 -1.35 3.11 6.20
C VAL A 72 -2.36 4.26 6.16
N MET A 73 -1.90 5.48 5.85
CA MET A 73 -2.78 6.64 5.77
C MET A 73 -3.82 6.48 4.64
N ALA A 74 -3.42 5.96 3.48
CA ALA A 74 -4.33 5.68 2.39
C ALA A 74 -5.38 4.64 2.78
N LEU A 75 -5.01 3.56 3.49
CA LEU A 75 -5.98 2.57 3.98
C LEU A 75 -6.96 3.16 5.00
N ARG A 76 -6.51 4.06 5.88
CA ARG A 76 -7.41 4.81 6.78
C ARG A 76 -8.37 5.68 6.01
N TRP A 77 -7.88 6.40 4.99
CA TRP A 77 -8.74 7.20 4.12
C TRP A 77 -9.79 6.32 3.43
N ILE A 78 -9.37 5.18 2.88
CA ILE A 78 -10.27 4.24 2.20
C ILE A 78 -11.34 3.71 3.16
N LYS A 79 -10.96 3.21 4.35
CA LYS A 79 -11.91 2.72 5.36
C LYS A 79 -12.94 3.79 5.74
N ASN A 80 -12.54 5.05 5.83
CA ASN A 80 -13.41 6.15 6.22
C ASN A 80 -14.28 6.70 5.08
N ASN A 81 -13.86 6.52 3.82
CA ASN A 81 -14.48 7.23 2.68
C ASN A 81 -15.06 6.33 1.59
N CYS A 82 -14.72 5.03 1.53
CA CYS A 82 -15.16 4.18 0.42
C CYS A 82 -16.69 4.06 0.32
N ALA A 83 -17.41 4.25 1.43
CA ALA A 83 -18.86 4.27 1.46
C ALA A 83 -19.47 5.36 0.56
N ASN A 84 -18.79 6.50 0.40
CA ASN A 84 -19.23 7.60 -0.46
C ASN A 84 -19.18 7.24 -1.96
N PHE A 85 -18.42 6.19 -2.30
CA PHE A 85 -18.25 5.67 -3.65
C PHE A 85 -19.00 4.34 -3.86
N GLY A 86 -19.89 3.96 -2.94
CA GLY A 86 -20.65 2.71 -2.99
C GLY A 86 -19.89 1.48 -2.50
N GLY A 87 -18.71 1.66 -1.90
CA GLY A 87 -17.91 0.59 -1.31
C GLY A 87 -18.36 0.21 0.10
N ASN A 88 -18.20 -1.06 0.47
CA ASN A 88 -18.44 -1.55 1.81
C ASN A 88 -17.15 -1.42 2.67
N PRO A 89 -17.11 -0.51 3.67
CA PRO A 89 -15.93 -0.38 4.53
C PRO A 89 -15.64 -1.66 5.32
N ASP A 90 -16.62 -2.56 5.48
CA ASP A 90 -16.48 -3.83 6.21
C ASP A 90 -16.18 -5.02 5.28
N ASN A 91 -15.85 -4.74 4.01
CA ASN A 91 -15.42 -5.76 3.04
C ASN A 91 -14.33 -5.23 2.09
N ILE A 92 -13.21 -4.83 2.69
CA ILE A 92 -12.00 -4.36 1.99
C ILE A 92 -11.01 -5.51 1.81
N THR A 93 -10.52 -5.68 0.58
CA THR A 93 -9.41 -6.58 0.22
C THR A 93 -8.21 -5.75 -0.24
N VAL A 94 -7.06 -5.94 0.41
CA VAL A 94 -5.80 -5.31 0.00
C VAL A 94 -4.99 -6.32 -0.80
N PHE A 95 -4.47 -5.91 -1.95
CA PHE A 95 -3.65 -6.76 -2.80
C PHE A 95 -2.54 -5.98 -3.49
N GLY A 96 -1.50 -6.69 -3.90
CA GLY A 96 -0.38 -6.10 -4.62
C GLY A 96 0.56 -7.17 -5.17
N GLU A 97 1.41 -6.75 -6.09
CA GLU A 97 2.38 -7.61 -6.78
C GLU A 97 3.81 -7.18 -6.47
N SER A 98 4.73 -8.14 -6.34
CA SER A 98 6.15 -7.89 -6.02
C SER A 98 6.29 -7.04 -4.74
N ALA A 99 6.91 -5.85 -4.81
CA ALA A 99 6.96 -4.91 -3.68
C ALA A 99 5.58 -4.49 -3.15
N GLY A 100 4.54 -4.49 -4.00
CA GLY A 100 3.15 -4.31 -3.61
C GLY A 100 2.61 -5.52 -2.86
N GLY A 101 3.05 -6.74 -3.19
CA GLY A 101 2.76 -7.96 -2.44
C GLY A 101 3.42 -7.94 -1.06
N ALA A 102 4.69 -7.53 -0.98
CA ALA A 102 5.35 -7.27 0.30
C ALA A 102 4.64 -6.18 1.10
N SER A 103 4.22 -5.09 0.46
CA SER A 103 3.42 -4.01 1.06
C SER A 103 2.10 -4.52 1.64
N ALA A 104 1.33 -5.29 0.88
CA ALA A 104 0.09 -5.91 1.36
C ALA A 104 0.36 -6.80 2.58
N HIS A 105 1.48 -7.54 2.60
CA HIS A 105 1.88 -8.31 3.77
C HIS A 105 2.27 -7.41 4.97
N TYR A 106 3.02 -6.32 4.77
CA TYR A 106 3.31 -5.35 5.83
C TYR A 106 2.04 -4.75 6.44
N MET A 107 1.04 -4.43 5.60
CA MET A 107 -0.26 -3.94 6.05
C MET A 107 -1.04 -5.01 6.83
N MET A 108 -0.77 -6.31 6.64
CA MET A 108 -1.37 -7.38 7.46
C MET A 108 -0.65 -7.54 8.81
N LEU A 109 0.64 -7.20 8.87
CA LEU A 109 1.48 -7.42 10.05
C LEU A 109 1.47 -6.25 11.04
N THR A 110 1.38 -5.00 10.57
CA THR A 110 1.48 -3.83 11.44
C THR A 110 0.21 -3.62 12.26
N GLU A 111 0.38 -3.30 13.55
CA GLU A 111 -0.73 -2.92 14.43
C GLU A 111 -1.48 -1.67 13.95
N GLN A 112 -0.82 -0.80 13.16
CA GLN A 112 -1.40 0.45 12.70
C GLN A 112 -2.58 0.30 11.73
N THR A 113 -2.75 -0.89 11.15
CA THR A 113 -3.78 -1.26 10.18
C THR A 113 -4.75 -2.32 10.71
N ARG A 114 -4.66 -2.67 12.00
CA ARG A 114 -5.55 -3.63 12.65
C ARG A 114 -7.01 -3.24 12.41
N GLY A 115 -7.77 -4.14 11.77
CA GLY A 115 -9.20 -3.94 11.48
C GLY A 115 -9.52 -2.97 10.33
N LEU A 116 -8.52 -2.45 9.60
CA LEU A 116 -8.78 -1.56 8.46
C LEU A 116 -9.24 -2.31 7.20
N PHE A 117 -8.88 -3.59 7.07
CA PHE A 117 -9.28 -4.43 5.95
C PHE A 117 -9.46 -5.89 6.39
N HIS A 118 -9.98 -6.73 5.49
CA HIS A 118 -10.58 -8.02 5.84
C HIS A 118 -9.96 -9.19 5.11
N ARG A 119 -9.31 -8.93 3.96
CA ARG A 119 -8.69 -9.95 3.10
C ARG A 119 -7.39 -9.40 2.51
N GLY A 120 -6.40 -10.28 2.34
CA GLY A 120 -5.11 -9.97 1.73
C GLY A 120 -4.81 -10.92 0.57
N ILE A 121 -4.25 -10.40 -0.53
CA ILE A 121 -3.75 -11.23 -1.64
C ILE A 121 -2.31 -10.79 -1.94
N LEU A 122 -1.37 -11.73 -1.79
CA LEU A 122 0.06 -11.49 -1.94
C LEU A 122 0.54 -12.10 -3.26
N MET A 123 0.75 -11.28 -4.30
CA MET A 123 1.14 -11.77 -5.62
C MET A 123 2.67 -11.66 -5.76
N SER A 124 3.37 -12.79 -5.86
CA SER A 124 4.83 -12.83 -6.13
C SER A 124 5.71 -12.00 -5.18
N GLY A 125 5.28 -11.78 -3.93
CA GLY A 125 6.05 -11.02 -2.96
C GLY A 125 5.41 -11.00 -1.58
N ASN A 126 6.22 -11.00 -0.53
CA ASN A 126 5.78 -10.93 0.85
C ASN A 126 6.88 -10.28 1.72
N ALA A 127 6.53 -9.85 2.93
CA ALA A 127 7.46 -9.17 3.86
C ALA A 127 8.71 -9.98 4.29
N VAL A 128 8.75 -11.31 4.10
CA VAL A 128 9.92 -12.14 4.44
C VAL A 128 10.85 -12.38 3.25
N CYS A 129 10.51 -11.88 2.06
CA CYS A 129 11.43 -11.91 0.93
C CYS A 129 12.71 -11.12 1.27
N PRO A 130 13.90 -11.60 0.87
CA PRO A 130 15.17 -10.98 1.25
C PRO A 130 15.34 -9.55 0.72
N TRP A 131 14.65 -9.19 -0.36
CA TRP A 131 14.64 -7.85 -0.94
C TRP A 131 13.62 -6.90 -0.28
N ALA A 132 12.71 -7.40 0.55
CA ALA A 132 11.64 -6.61 1.14
C ALA A 132 12.09 -5.85 2.41
N ILE A 133 13.13 -6.35 3.10
CA ILE A 133 13.68 -5.76 4.31
C ILE A 133 15.08 -5.23 4.04
N SER A 134 15.40 -4.04 4.55
CA SER A 134 16.73 -3.46 4.40
C SER A 134 17.11 -2.61 5.62
N GLN A 135 18.27 -2.89 6.22
CA GLN A 135 18.86 -2.04 7.26
C GLN A 135 19.75 -0.99 6.59
N ASN A 136 19.19 0.19 6.32
CA ASN A 136 19.81 1.23 5.50
C ASN A 136 20.27 2.47 6.28
N GLN A 137 20.30 2.42 7.61
CA GLN A 137 20.58 3.58 8.47
C GLN A 137 21.98 4.18 8.25
N HIS A 138 22.92 3.41 7.69
CA HIS A 138 24.28 3.87 7.36
C HIS A 138 24.46 4.31 5.90
N ARG A 139 23.49 4.07 5.01
CA ARG A 139 23.63 4.38 3.57
C ARG A 139 23.54 5.88 3.27
N ALA A 140 22.95 6.67 4.16
CA ALA A 140 22.87 8.12 4.01
C ALA A 140 24.24 8.82 4.09
N TYR A 141 25.21 8.18 4.75
CA TYR A 141 26.56 8.71 4.99
C TYR A 141 27.63 8.07 4.11
N ALA A 142 27.28 7.07 3.29
CA ALA A 142 28.22 6.34 2.44
C ALA A 142 28.51 7.13 1.16
N ILE A 143 29.46 8.05 1.24
CA ILE A 143 30.20 8.56 0.10
C ILE A 143 31.65 8.10 0.32
N ALA A 144 31.98 6.93 -0.26
CA ALA A 144 33.20 6.14 -0.05
C ALA A 144 33.26 5.31 1.25
#